data_AF-A0A1S3IF24-F1
#
_entry.id   AF-A0A1S3IF24-F1
#
_cell.length_a   1.000
_cell.length_b   1.000
_cell.length_c   1.000
_cell.angle_alpha   90.00
_cell.angle_beta   90.00
_cell.angle_gamma   90.00
#
_symmetry.space_group_name_H-M   'P 1'
#
loop_
_entity.id
_entity.type
_entity.pdbx_description
1 polymer ?
#
loop_
_entity_poly.entity_id
_entity_poly.type
_entity_poly.pdbx_seq_one_letter_code
_entity_poly.pdbx_strand_id
1 'polypeptide(L)'
;MGENVADYASPGVYLDQSNEGATQTWLKGPEFLWKPEREWPKRPDIFGDVPSDDKKVKTAQIWLCFCQISASQTVENKLEEVMNRYSQLYKLQKTIAWIQCFKSLLRNRAEVRTGPLTVDEITQATNEIVEIVQRKVFPRDFAKEVFTVAVTTLSVPP
;
A
#
# COMPACT_ATOMS: atom_id res chain seq x y z
N MET A 1 -20.06 -32.63 -2.50
CA MET A 1 -19.54 -31.45 -3.23
C MET A 1 -20.65 -30.42 -3.20
N GLY A 2 -20.46 -29.28 -2.53
CA GLY A 2 -21.37 -28.11 -2.58
C GLY A 2 -22.60 -28.12 -1.64
N GLU A 3 -22.41 -27.90 -0.34
CA GLU A 3 -23.48 -27.38 0.53
C GLU A 3 -23.50 -25.85 0.60
N ASN A 4 -22.39 -25.20 0.20
CA ASN A 4 -22.29 -23.75 0.22
C ASN A 4 -22.79 -23.16 -1.10
N VAL A 5 -23.91 -22.46 -1.04
CA VAL A 5 -24.51 -21.79 -2.21
C VAL A 5 -23.55 -20.77 -2.85
N ALA A 6 -22.60 -20.20 -2.10
CA ALA A 6 -21.57 -19.30 -2.64
C ALA A 6 -20.52 -19.98 -3.52
N ASP A 7 -20.44 -21.32 -3.47
CA ASP A 7 -19.55 -22.06 -4.36
C ASP A 7 -20.09 -22.09 -5.80
N TYR A 8 -21.38 -21.82 -6.03
CA TYR A 8 -21.90 -21.67 -7.40
C TYR A 8 -21.41 -20.38 -8.06
N ALA A 9 -21.27 -19.27 -7.32
CA ALA A 9 -20.83 -18.00 -7.89
C ALA A 9 -19.31 -17.88 -8.06
N SER A 10 -18.53 -18.58 -7.23
CA SER A 10 -17.07 -18.42 -7.18
C SER A 10 -16.32 -18.78 -8.48
N PRO A 11 -16.72 -19.81 -9.26
CA PRO A 11 -16.09 -20.16 -10.54
C PRO A 11 -16.57 -19.32 -11.74
N GLY A 12 -17.62 -18.51 -11.57
CA GLY A 12 -18.38 -17.89 -12.66
C GLY A 12 -19.42 -18.85 -13.23
N VAL A 13 -20.70 -18.47 -13.17
CA VAL A 13 -21.81 -19.22 -13.77
C VAL A 13 -22.10 -18.65 -15.16
N TYR A 14 -22.03 -19.47 -16.20
CA TYR A 14 -22.48 -19.09 -17.53
C TYR A 14 -24.01 -19.13 -17.57
N LEU A 15 -24.64 -18.08 -18.12
CA LEU A 15 -26.10 -17.97 -18.22
C LEU A 15 -26.63 -18.75 -19.43
N ASP A 16 -26.41 -20.06 -19.46
CA ASP A 16 -26.97 -20.97 -20.45
C ASP A 16 -28.01 -21.91 -19.82
N GLN A 17 -28.84 -22.56 -20.66
CA GLN A 17 -29.93 -23.43 -20.21
C GLN A 17 -29.45 -24.59 -19.33
N SER A 18 -28.17 -24.99 -19.47
CA SER A 18 -27.57 -26.07 -18.68
C SER A 18 -27.33 -25.68 -17.21
N ASN A 19 -27.21 -24.39 -16.91
CA ASN A 19 -26.87 -23.84 -15.58
C ASN A 19 -28.04 -23.13 -14.87
N GLU A 20 -29.26 -23.25 -15.39
CA GLU A 20 -30.45 -22.63 -14.79
C GLU A 20 -30.65 -23.06 -13.32
N GLY A 21 -30.44 -24.34 -13.00
CA GLY A 21 -30.58 -24.85 -11.64
C GLY A 21 -29.57 -24.25 -10.65
N ALA A 22 -28.32 -24.07 -11.07
CA ALA A 22 -27.27 -23.44 -10.26
C ALA A 22 -27.55 -21.95 -10.07
N THR A 23 -28.01 -21.28 -11.12
CA THR A 23 -28.37 -19.85 -11.09
C THR A 23 -29.56 -19.59 -10.18
N GLN A 24 -30.60 -20.43 -10.23
CA GLN A 24 -31.77 -20.32 -9.35
C GLN A 24 -31.40 -20.60 -7.88
N THR A 25 -30.53 -21.58 -7.64
CA THR A 25 -30.03 -21.87 -6.28
C THR A 25 -29.20 -20.73 -5.72
N TRP A 26 -28.32 -20.12 -6.53
CA TRP A 26 -27.57 -18.91 -6.14
C TRP A 26 -28.49 -17.72 -5.83
N LEU A 27 -29.48 -17.46 -6.69
CA LEU A 27 -30.40 -16.32 -6.54
C LEU A 27 -31.36 -16.47 -5.36
N LYS A 28 -31.92 -17.67 -5.16
CA LYS A 28 -32.90 -17.92 -4.10
C LYS A 28 -32.27 -18.32 -2.78
N GLY A 29 -31.02 -18.78 -2.79
CA GLY A 29 -30.41 -19.36 -1.60
C GLY A 29 -31.05 -20.71 -1.21
N PRO A 30 -30.61 -21.30 -0.09
CA PRO A 30 -31.12 -22.57 0.39
C PRO A 30 -32.58 -22.46 0.88
N GLU A 31 -33.35 -23.52 0.71
CA GLU A 31 -34.80 -23.53 0.95
C GLU A 31 -35.19 -23.15 2.39
N PHE A 32 -34.37 -23.48 3.39
CA PHE A 32 -34.67 -23.20 4.79
C PHE A 32 -34.76 -21.70 5.11
N LEU A 33 -34.10 -20.82 4.34
CA LEU A 33 -34.18 -19.36 4.55
C LEU A 33 -35.59 -18.82 4.32
N TRP A 34 -36.40 -19.52 3.53
CA TRP A 34 -37.78 -19.17 3.22
C TRP A 34 -38.78 -19.80 4.20
N LYS A 35 -38.30 -20.66 5.10
CA LYS A 35 -39.11 -21.28 6.15
C LYS A 35 -39.06 -20.43 7.43
N PRO A 36 -40.04 -20.56 8.33
CA PRO A 36 -40.00 -19.94 9.65
C PRO A 36 -38.69 -20.25 10.38
N GLU A 37 -38.16 -19.30 11.15
CA GLU A 37 -36.86 -19.42 11.84
C GLU A 37 -36.74 -20.68 12.73
N ARG A 38 -37.87 -21.14 13.29
CA ARG A 38 -37.97 -22.41 14.04
C ARG A 38 -37.59 -23.66 13.25
N GLU A 39 -37.63 -23.60 11.92
CA GLU A 39 -37.28 -24.68 10.99
C GLU A 39 -35.86 -24.50 10.41
N TRP A 40 -35.13 -23.46 10.82
CA TRP A 40 -33.76 -23.28 10.40
C TRP A 40 -32.85 -24.32 11.03
N PRO A 41 -31.80 -24.77 10.31
CA PRO A 41 -30.82 -25.69 10.89
C PRO A 41 -30.16 -25.03 12.10
N LYS A 42 -30.09 -25.77 13.20
CA LYS A 42 -29.36 -25.32 14.39
C LYS A 42 -27.88 -25.22 14.04
N ARG A 43 -27.22 -24.18 14.52
CA ARG A 43 -25.77 -24.07 14.39
C ARG A 43 -25.14 -25.28 15.08
N PRO A 44 -24.21 -26.00 14.43
CA PRO A 44 -23.47 -27.05 15.12
C PRO A 44 -22.68 -26.43 16.28
N ASP A 45 -22.72 -27.07 17.44
CA ASP A 45 -22.01 -26.61 18.65
C ASP A 45 -20.48 -26.68 18.49
N ILE A 46 -20.02 -27.47 17.51
CA ILE A 46 -18.62 -27.71 17.21
C ILE A 46 -18.41 -27.44 15.72
N PHE A 47 -17.68 -26.39 15.40
CA PHE A 47 -17.06 -26.25 14.09
C PHE A 47 -15.86 -27.21 14.10
N GLY A 48 -15.87 -28.23 13.25
CA GLY A 48 -14.69 -29.09 13.09
C GLY A 48 -13.47 -28.24 12.71
N ASP A 49 -12.28 -28.66 13.13
CA ASP A 49 -11.05 -27.98 12.75
C ASP A 49 -10.97 -27.89 11.21
N VAL A 50 -10.83 -26.66 10.70
CA VAL A 50 -10.60 -26.44 9.28
C VAL A 50 -9.21 -27.00 8.96
N PRO A 51 -9.07 -27.90 7.98
CA PRO A 51 -7.76 -28.44 7.61
C PRO A 51 -6.78 -27.30 7.30
N SER A 52 -5.56 -27.40 7.84
CA SER A 52 -4.50 -26.39 7.62
C SER A 52 -4.19 -26.14 6.12
N ASP A 53 -4.52 -27.11 5.27
CA ASP A 53 -4.33 -27.07 3.81
C ASP A 53 -5.57 -26.61 3.03
N ASP A 54 -6.62 -26.10 3.70
CA ASP A 54 -7.78 -25.54 3.00
C ASP A 54 -7.38 -24.24 2.29
N LYS A 55 -7.33 -24.31 0.95
CA LYS A 55 -7.00 -23.21 0.04
C LYS A 55 -7.91 -21.97 0.20
N LYS A 56 -9.07 -22.10 0.86
CA LYS A 56 -9.97 -20.98 1.20
C LYS A 56 -9.58 -20.24 2.48
N VAL A 57 -8.71 -20.81 3.31
CA VAL A 57 -8.11 -20.11 4.45
C VAL A 57 -7.10 -19.11 3.90
N LYS A 58 -7.49 -17.84 3.91
CA LYS A 58 -6.54 -16.74 3.68
C LYS A 58 -5.66 -16.64 4.92
N THR A 59 -4.62 -17.49 5.02
CA THR A 59 -3.49 -17.19 5.88
C THR A 59 -3.05 -15.77 5.55
N ALA A 60 -2.75 -14.95 6.55
CA ALA A 60 -2.25 -13.59 6.35
C ALA A 60 -0.88 -13.65 5.66
N GLN A 61 -0.87 -13.95 4.37
CA GLN A 61 0.30 -13.88 3.53
C GLN A 61 0.57 -12.40 3.32
N ILE A 62 1.50 -11.89 4.12
CA ILE A 62 2.10 -10.60 3.88
C ILE A 62 2.84 -10.73 2.55
N TRP A 63 2.23 -10.26 1.48
CA TRP A 63 2.91 -10.10 0.20
C TRP A 63 3.95 -8.98 0.35
N LEU A 64 5.17 -9.37 0.72
CA LEU A 64 6.32 -8.48 0.68
C LEU A 64 6.69 -8.25 -0.78
N CYS A 65 6.30 -7.10 -1.32
CA CYS A 65 6.79 -6.64 -2.61
C CYS A 65 8.23 -6.14 -2.44
N PHE A 66 9.20 -6.98 -2.80
CA PHE A 66 10.59 -6.58 -2.87
C PHE A 66 10.84 -5.83 -4.19
N CYS A 67 10.81 -4.50 -4.13
CA CYS A 67 11.34 -3.67 -5.21
C CYS A 67 12.87 -3.63 -5.09
N GLN A 68 13.58 -4.36 -5.95
CA GLN A 68 15.03 -4.25 -6.06
C GLN A 68 15.39 -2.90 -6.72
N ILE A 69 15.71 -1.91 -5.89
CA ILE A 69 16.16 -0.60 -6.37
C ILE A 69 17.68 -0.69 -6.56
N SER A 70 18.15 -0.79 -7.80
CA SER A 70 19.56 -0.59 -8.12
C SER A 70 19.96 0.82 -7.71
N ALA A 71 20.81 0.90 -6.68
CA ALA A 71 21.09 2.12 -5.95
C ALA A 71 21.82 3.17 -6.81
N SER A 72 21.46 4.43 -6.60
CA SER A 72 22.05 5.66 -7.15
C SER A 72 21.39 6.20 -8.44
N GLN A 73 21.77 5.75 -9.64
CA GLN A 73 21.37 6.47 -10.87
C GLN A 73 19.86 6.40 -11.19
N THR A 74 19.22 5.28 -10.85
CA THR A 74 17.81 5.01 -11.22
C THR A 74 16.81 5.79 -10.36
N VAL A 75 17.20 6.19 -9.14
CA VAL A 75 16.31 6.89 -8.19
C VAL A 75 16.24 8.38 -8.49
N GLU A 76 17.37 9.02 -8.76
CA GLU A 76 17.42 10.45 -9.12
C GLU A 76 16.63 10.71 -10.42
N ASN A 77 16.78 9.84 -11.42
CA ASN A 77 16.02 9.92 -12.67
C ASN A 77 14.49 9.83 -12.47
N LYS A 78 14.02 9.02 -11.52
CA LYS A 78 12.59 8.88 -11.22
C LYS A 78 12.03 10.06 -10.43
N LEU A 79 12.80 10.62 -9.50
CA LEU A 79 12.41 11.81 -8.77
C LEU A 79 12.31 13.02 -9.70
N GLU A 80 13.22 13.11 -10.67
CA GLU A 80 13.14 14.14 -11.70
C GLU A 80 11.87 14.00 -12.57
N GLU A 81 11.55 12.78 -13.00
CA GLU A 81 10.29 12.52 -13.73
C GLU A 81 9.07 12.97 -12.91
N VAL A 82 9.07 12.70 -11.59
CA VAL A 82 8.01 13.16 -10.69
C VAL A 82 7.95 14.68 -10.66
N MET A 83 9.08 15.38 -10.52
CA MET A 83 9.13 16.84 -10.49
C MET A 83 8.62 17.45 -11.80
N ASN A 84 9.03 16.90 -12.94
CA ASN A 84 8.65 17.39 -14.27
C ASN A 84 7.15 17.21 -14.61
N ARG A 85 6.42 16.37 -13.87
CA ARG A 85 4.96 16.25 -14.02
C ARG A 85 4.18 17.45 -13.46
N TYR A 86 4.81 18.29 -12.65
CA TYR A 86 4.15 19.44 -12.02
C TYR A 86 4.52 20.74 -12.71
N SER A 87 3.53 21.46 -13.23
CA SER A 87 3.70 22.82 -13.76
C SER A 87 3.55 23.91 -12.69
N GLN A 88 3.27 23.54 -11.44
CA GLN A 88 3.10 24.46 -10.32
C GLN A 88 3.96 23.99 -9.14
N LEU A 89 4.95 24.81 -8.76
CA LEU A 89 5.88 24.50 -7.68
C LEU A 89 5.15 24.21 -6.35
N TYR A 90 4.10 24.96 -6.05
CA TYR A 90 3.30 24.76 -4.84
C TYR A 90 2.62 23.39 -4.78
N LYS A 91 2.16 22.87 -5.91
CA LYS A 91 1.59 21.51 -5.97
C LYS A 91 2.66 20.45 -5.74
N LEU A 92 3.85 20.64 -6.31
CA LEU A 92 5.00 19.76 -6.09
C LEU A 92 5.42 19.73 -4.62
N GLN A 93 5.59 20.91 -4.01
CA GLN A 93 5.96 21.06 -2.59
C GLN A 93 4.96 20.34 -1.68
N LYS A 94 3.65 20.51 -1.92
CA LYS A 94 2.61 19.79 -1.17
C LYS A 94 2.68 18.27 -1.34
N THR A 95 2.87 17.79 -2.56
CA THR A 95 2.98 16.35 -2.81
C THR A 95 4.18 15.76 -2.08
N ILE A 96 5.34 16.40 -2.17
CA ILE A 96 6.56 15.90 -1.52
C ILE A 96 6.44 15.96 0.00
N ALA A 97 5.85 17.03 0.55
CA ALA A 97 5.57 17.11 1.97
C ALA A 97 4.67 15.96 2.45
N TRP A 98 3.62 15.61 1.69
CA TRP A 98 2.80 14.43 2.01
C TRP A 98 3.57 13.11 1.95
N ILE A 99 4.46 12.94 0.97
CA ILE A 99 5.32 11.75 0.87
C ILE A 99 6.23 11.66 2.10
N GLN A 100 6.78 12.77 2.58
CA GLN A 100 7.59 12.82 3.79
C GLN A 100 6.77 12.48 5.04
N CYS A 101 5.57 13.04 5.20
CA CYS A 101 4.66 12.69 6.29
C CYS A 101 4.33 11.19 6.27
N PHE A 102 4.06 10.62 5.09
CA PHE A 102 3.80 9.19 4.93
C PHE A 102 5.02 8.34 5.27
N LYS A 103 6.22 8.74 4.84
CA LYS A 103 7.48 8.08 5.21
C LYS A 103 7.71 8.09 6.71
N SER A 104 7.42 9.22 7.38
CA SER A 104 7.49 9.35 8.84
C SER A 104 6.50 8.39 9.52
N LEU A 105 5.24 8.37 9.06
CA LEU A 105 4.21 7.44 9.51
C LEU A 105 4.65 5.97 9.40
N LEU A 106 5.25 5.58 8.28
CA LEU A 106 5.73 4.21 8.09
C LEU A 106 6.88 3.87 9.03
N ARG A 107 7.74 4.85 9.34
CA ARG A 107 8.90 4.67 10.23
C ARG A 107 8.50 4.60 11.69
N ASN A 108 7.54 5.43 12.11
CA ASN A 108 7.04 5.47 13.48
C ASN A 108 5.51 5.68 13.49
N ARG A 109 4.76 4.57 13.61
CA ARG A 109 3.29 4.62 13.66
C ARG A 109 2.72 5.24 14.94
N ALA A 110 3.54 5.51 15.96
CA ALA A 110 3.07 6.15 17.19
C ALA A 110 3.05 7.69 17.07
N GLU A 111 3.82 8.26 16.14
CA GLU A 111 4.00 9.71 15.98
C GLU A 111 3.26 10.21 14.72
N VAL A 112 2.02 9.76 14.53
CA VAL A 112 1.22 10.15 13.37
C VAL A 112 0.70 11.56 13.58
N ARG A 113 1.26 12.52 12.85
CA ARG A 113 0.68 13.85 12.74
C ARG A 113 -0.56 13.77 11.87
N THR A 114 -1.73 13.90 12.49
CA THR A 114 -3.01 13.99 11.81
C THR A 114 -3.42 15.46 11.70
N GLY A 115 -3.66 15.94 10.47
CA GLY A 115 -4.06 17.32 10.24
C GLY A 115 -3.65 17.86 8.87
N PRO A 116 -3.94 19.14 8.60
CA PRO A 116 -3.46 19.84 7.41
C PRO A 116 -1.93 19.97 7.42
N LEU A 117 -1.34 20.00 6.22
CA LEU A 117 0.09 20.30 6.04
C LEU A 117 0.45 21.64 6.68
N THR A 118 1.47 21.60 7.53
CA THR A 118 2.05 22.76 8.19
C THR A 118 3.02 23.49 7.25
N VAL A 119 3.30 24.75 7.57
CA VAL A 119 4.28 25.57 6.82
C VAL A 119 5.68 24.95 6.92
N ASP A 120 6.04 24.37 8.06
CA ASP A 120 7.33 23.74 8.28
C ASP A 120 7.52 22.51 7.38
N GLU A 121 6.49 21.67 7.22
CA GLU A 121 6.54 20.50 6.33
C GLU A 121 6.68 20.92 4.87
N ILE A 122 5.99 21.98 4.45
CA ILE A 122 6.14 22.53 3.10
C ILE A 122 7.55 23.12 2.90
N THR A 123 8.10 23.76 3.93
CA THR A 123 9.47 24.33 3.90
C THR A 123 10.51 23.21 3.80
N GLN A 124 10.36 22.14 4.58
CA GLN A 124 11.23 20.98 4.52
C GLN A 124 11.19 20.31 3.14
N ALA A 125 10.00 20.11 2.58
CA ALA A 125 9.84 19.61 1.22
C ALA A 125 10.50 20.52 0.17
N THR A 126 10.42 21.83 0.36
CA THR A 126 11.08 22.80 -0.53
C THR A 126 12.59 22.66 -0.49
N ASN A 127 13.17 22.54 0.70
CA ASN A 127 14.61 22.38 0.86
C ASN A 127 15.11 21.09 0.18
N GLU A 128 14.39 19.98 0.32
CA GLU A 128 14.75 18.73 -0.36
C GLU A 128 14.67 18.85 -1.89
N ILE A 129 13.64 19.51 -2.43
CA ILE A 129 13.56 19.77 -3.88
C ILE A 129 14.77 20.57 -4.35
N VAL A 130 15.10 21.64 -3.63
CA VAL A 130 16.24 22.50 -3.97
C VAL A 130 17.54 21.71 -3.91
N GLU A 131 17.74 20.89 -2.88
CA GLU A 131 18.92 20.04 -2.73
C GLU A 131 19.10 19.09 -3.92
N ILE A 132 18.01 18.43 -4.35
CA ILE A 132 18.02 17.51 -5.49
C ILE A 132 18.41 18.26 -6.79
N VAL A 133 17.81 19.42 -7.02
CA VAL A 133 18.10 20.23 -8.21
C VAL A 133 19.53 20.76 -8.18
N GLN A 134 20.00 21.25 -7.02
CA GLN A 134 21.36 21.75 -6.86
C GLN A 134 22.40 20.66 -7.06
N ARG A 135 22.19 19.46 -6.52
CA ARG A 135 23.08 18.30 -6.72
C ARG A 135 23.21 17.94 -8.20
N LYS A 136 22.13 18.08 -8.97
CA LYS A 136 22.12 17.83 -10.41
C LYS A 136 22.82 18.93 -11.21
N VAL A 137 22.53 20.19 -10.92
CA VAL A 137 22.99 21.34 -11.72
C VAL A 137 24.42 21.75 -11.36
N PHE A 138 24.79 21.61 -10.09
CA PHE A 138 26.10 22.01 -9.54
C PHE A 138 26.82 20.84 -8.87
N PRO A 139 27.08 19.72 -9.58
CA PRO A 139 27.66 18.52 -8.98
C PRO A 139 29.06 18.77 -8.40
N ARG A 140 29.81 19.73 -8.96
CA ARG A 140 31.16 20.09 -8.51
C ARG A 140 31.18 20.87 -7.20
N ASP A 141 30.15 21.64 -6.91
CA ASP A 141 30.08 22.46 -5.70
C ASP A 141 29.45 21.67 -4.54
N PHE A 142 28.52 20.76 -4.86
CA PHE A 142 27.99 19.78 -3.91
C PHE A 142 29.06 18.79 -3.42
N ALA A 143 29.97 18.34 -4.30
CA ALA A 143 31.06 17.45 -3.92
C ALA A 143 32.05 18.09 -2.93
N LYS A 144 32.17 19.43 -2.93
CA LYS A 144 33.06 20.16 -2.01
C LYS A 144 32.47 20.24 -0.60
N GLU A 145 31.17 20.50 -0.47
CA GLU A 145 30.50 20.57 0.84
C GLU A 145 30.54 19.22 1.59
N VAL A 146 30.32 18.10 0.90
CA VAL A 146 30.39 16.76 1.52
C VAL A 146 31.81 16.44 2.00
N PHE A 147 32.83 16.85 1.24
CA PHE A 147 34.23 16.65 1.63
C PHE A 147 34.62 17.52 2.83
N THR A 148 34.15 18.76 2.90
CA THR A 148 34.42 19.65 4.03
C THR A 148 33.74 19.16 5.32
N VAL A 149 32.47 18.73 5.26
CA VAL A 149 31.75 18.22 6.44
C VAL A 149 32.39 16.93 6.98
N ALA A 150 32.81 16.00 6.11
CA ALA A 150 33.47 14.77 6.53
C ALA A 150 34.83 15.01 7.20
N VAL A 151 35.59 16.00 6.71
CA VAL A 151 36.88 16.41 7.31
C VAL A 151 36.69 17.07 8.67
N THR A 152 35.63 17.86 8.85
CA THR A 152 35.32 18.47 10.16
C THR A 152 34.87 17.43 11.20
N THR A 153 34.15 16.38 10.81
CA THR A 153 33.75 15.30 11.74
C THR A 153 34.89 14.38 12.17
N LEU A 154 35.98 14.30 11.39
CA LEU A 154 37.16 13.50 11.72
C LEU A 154 38.22 14.27 12.53
N SER A 155 38.03 15.58 12.74
CA SER A 155 38.98 16.48 13.43
C SER A 155 38.50 16.93 14.81
N VAL A 156 37.60 16.17 15.46
CA VAL A 156 37.27 16.39 16.88
C VAL A 156 38.03 15.34 17.70
N PRO A 157 39.14 15.70 18.39
CA PRO A 157 39.80 14.78 19.29
C PRO A 157 38.97 14.57 20.58
N PRO A 158 39.18 13.45 21.30
CA PRO A 158 38.45 13.10 22.52
C PRO A 158 38.72 14.06 23.69
#